data_AF-A0A7W7ZCT6-F1
#
_entry.id   AF-A0A7W7ZCT6-F1
#
_cell.length_a   1.000
_cell.length_b   1.000
_cell.length_c   1.000
_cell.angle_alpha   90.00
_cell.angle_beta   90.00
_cell.angle_gamma   90.00
#
_symmetry.space_group_name_H-M   'P 1'
#
loop_
_entity.id
_entity.type
_entity.pdbx_description
1 polymer ?
#
loop_
_entity_poly.entity_id
_entity_poly.type
_entity_poly.pdbx_seq_one_letter_code
_entity_poly.pdbx_strand_id
1 'polypeptide(L)' 'MTNIKATEEVILVIGQQGGDGGYSVLTPHGITKVPSNNPEAHAAFDAVAKSFAKLQAIAAKGQVGVQAGR' A
#
# COMPACT_ATOMS: atom_id res chain seq x y z
N MET A 1 -3.59 -33.27 10.69
CA MET A 1 -2.58 -32.31 10.20
C MET A 1 -3.29 -31.00 9.97
N THR A 2 -2.94 -29.97 10.74
CA THR A 2 -3.64 -28.69 10.78
C THR A 2 -3.54 -28.02 9.41
N ASN A 3 -4.68 -27.81 8.75
CA ASN A 3 -4.80 -26.97 7.55
C ASN A 3 -4.45 -25.52 7.95
N ILE A 4 -3.17 -25.20 7.99
CA ILE A 4 -2.72 -23.81 7.96
C ILE A 4 -3.13 -23.32 6.57
N LYS A 5 -4.26 -22.61 6.48
CA LYS A 5 -4.60 -21.85 5.26
C LYS A 5 -3.36 -21.00 4.99
N ALA A 6 -2.66 -21.32 3.91
CA ALA A 6 -1.43 -20.64 3.52
C ALA A 6 -1.70 -19.14 3.60
N THR A 7 -0.94 -18.43 4.43
CA THR A 7 -0.99 -16.98 4.50
C THR A 7 -0.74 -16.48 3.10
N GLU A 8 -1.77 -15.95 2.44
CA GLU A 8 -1.64 -15.48 1.07
C GLU A 8 -0.67 -14.30 1.06
N GLU A 9 0.33 -14.36 0.19
CA GLU A 9 1.31 -13.30 0.07
C GLU A 9 0.64 -12.05 -0.51
N VAL A 10 0.75 -10.95 0.21
CA VAL A 10 0.22 -9.65 -0.20
C VAL A 10 1.36 -8.78 -0.71
N ILE A 11 1.28 -8.40 -1.98
CA ILE A 11 2.27 -7.53 -2.64
C ILE A 11 1.97 -6.06 -2.32
N LEU A 12 0.71 -5.64 -2.46
CA LEU A 12 0.32 -4.24 -2.27
C LEU A 12 -1.15 -4.11 -1.89
N VAL A 13 -1.46 -3.17 -1.00
CA VAL A 13 -2.84 -2.74 -0.73
C VAL A 13 -3.08 -1.39 -1.41
N ILE A 14 -4.12 -1.35 -2.24
CA ILE A 14 -4.55 -0.21 -3.05
C ILE A 14 -5.94 0.18 -2.58
N GLY A 15 -6.19 1.45 -2.31
CA GLY A 15 -7.52 1.89 -1.92
C GLY A 15 -7.61 3.40 -1.79
N GLN A 16 -8.81 3.87 -1.45
CA GLN A 16 -9.05 5.25 -1.08
C GLN A 16 -9.79 5.25 0.26
N GLN A 17 -9.23 5.96 1.24
CA GLN A 17 -9.87 6.12 2.54
C GLN A 17 -11.24 6.79 2.37
N GLY A 18 -12.30 6.15 2.87
CA GLY A 18 -13.68 6.67 2.79
C GLY A 18 -14.41 6.47 1.47
N GLY A 19 -13.86 5.72 0.51
CA GLY A 19 -14.58 5.33 -0.70
C GLY A 19 -15.48 4.10 -0.47
N ASP A 20 -16.69 4.12 -1.02
CA ASP A 20 -17.66 3.00 -0.97
C ASP A 20 -17.14 1.70 -1.61
N GLY A 21 -16.00 1.76 -2.34
CA GLY A 21 -15.45 0.68 -3.13
C GLY A 21 -14.56 -0.35 -2.41
N GLY A 22 -14.20 -0.13 -1.14
CA GLY A 22 -13.31 -1.03 -0.40
C GLY A 22 -11.82 -0.91 -0.76
N TYR A 23 -11.03 -1.87 -0.27
CA TYR A 23 -9.61 -2.01 -0.61
C TYR A 23 -9.44 -3.06 -1.71
N SER A 24 -8.42 -2.89 -2.55
CA SER A 24 -7.96 -3.87 -3.51
C SER A 24 -6.57 -4.33 -3.09
N VAL A 25 -6.38 -5.64 -2.97
CA VAL A 25 -5.13 -6.25 -2.56
C VAL A 25 -4.55 -6.97 -3.75
N LEU A 26 -3.34 -6.57 -4.16
CA LEU A 26 -2.56 -7.25 -5.16
C LEU A 26 -1.83 -8.43 -4.50
N THR A 27 -2.10 -9.64 -4.97
CA THR A 27 -1.41 -10.88 -4.62
C THR A 27 -0.66 -11.41 -5.85
N PRO A 28 0.24 -12.40 -5.70
CA PRO A 28 0.90 -13.04 -6.84
C PRO A 28 -0.07 -13.65 -7.87
N HIS A 29 -1.33 -13.89 -7.47
CA HIS A 29 -2.35 -14.52 -8.28
C HIS A 29 -3.32 -13.54 -8.93
N GLY A 30 -3.27 -12.25 -8.54
CA GLY A 30 -4.12 -11.21 -9.11
C GLY A 30 -4.58 -10.19 -8.09
N ILE A 31 -5.64 -9.44 -8.44
CA ILE A 31 -6.22 -8.42 -7.57
C ILE A 31 -7.45 -8.99 -6.88
N THR A 32 -7.47 -8.93 -5.55
CA THR A 32 -8.58 -9.36 -4.70
C THR A 32 -9.21 -8.16 -4.02
N LYS A 33 -10.54 -8.06 -3.99
CA LYS A 33 -11.24 -7.00 -3.26
C LYS A 33 -11.46 -7.39 -1.80
N VAL A 34 -11.19 -6.44 -0.91
CA VAL A 34 -11.39 -6.55 0.54
C VAL A 34 -12.37 -5.45 0.98
N PRO A 35 -13.34 -5.77 1.85
CA PRO A 35 -14.28 -4.78 2.38
C PRO A 35 -13.60 -3.58 3.03
N SER A 36 -14.20 -2.39 2.92
CA SER A 36 -13.68 -1.15 3.52
C SER A 36 -13.63 -1.16 5.05
N ASN A 37 -14.46 -1.99 5.69
CA ASN A 37 -14.51 -2.14 7.13
C ASN A 37 -13.49 -3.15 7.69
N ASN A 38 -12.62 -3.73 6.84
CA ASN A 38 -11.56 -4.61 7.31
C ASN A 38 -10.43 -3.79 7.96
N PRO A 39 -10.17 -3.96 9.27
CA PRO A 39 -9.19 -3.14 9.98
C PRO A 39 -7.74 -3.43 9.55
N GLU A 40 -7.42 -4.66 9.16
CA GLU A 40 -6.07 -5.03 8.71
C GLU A 40 -5.72 -4.36 7.37
N ALA A 41 -6.65 -4.34 6.42
CA ALA A 41 -6.49 -3.68 5.13
C ALA A 41 -6.33 -2.16 5.30
N HIS A 42 -7.06 -1.55 6.23
CA HIS A 42 -6.90 -0.14 6.57
C HIS A 42 -5.52 0.17 7.14
N ALA A 43 -5.05 -0.61 8.11
CA ALA A 43 -3.72 -0.44 8.69
C ALA A 43 -2.60 -0.64 7.66
N ALA A 44 -2.74 -1.64 6.77
CA ALA A 44 -1.79 -1.88 5.69
C ALA A 44 -1.76 -0.73 4.68
N PHE A 45 -2.92 -0.21 4.28
CA PHE A 45 -3.02 0.95 3.40
C PHE A 45 -2.35 2.19 4.01
N ASP A 46 -2.61 2.48 5.29
CA ASP A 46 -1.99 3.61 6.00
C ASP A 46 -0.46 3.51 6.05
N ALA A 47 0.08 2.30 6.24
CA ALA A 47 1.52 2.06 6.25
C ALA A 47 2.15 2.32 4.86
N VAL A 48 1.48 1.89 3.80
CA VAL A 48 1.89 2.15 2.41
C VAL A 48 1.83 3.64 2.11
N ALA A 49 0.73 4.32 2.46
CA ALA A 49 0.56 5.77 2.24
C ALA A 49 1.65 6.59 2.94
N LYS A 50 1.99 6.25 4.19
CA LYS A 50 3.09 6.89 4.94
C LYS A 50 4.45 6.66 4.28
N SER A 51 4.71 5.45 3.80
CA SER A 51 5.96 5.12 3.10
C SER A 51 6.06 5.88 1.77
N PHE A 52 4.96 5.97 1.03
CA PHE A 52 4.88 6.73 -0.20
C PHE A 52 5.16 8.23 0.02
N ALA A 53 4.57 8.84 1.05
CA ALA A 53 4.85 10.23 1.40
C ALA A 53 6.33 10.47 1.75
N LYS A 54 6.98 9.52 2.45
CA LYS A 54 8.43 9.59 2.72
C LYS A 54 9.26 9.51 1.44
N LEU A 55 8.91 8.61 0.52
CA LEU A 55 9.59 8.48 -0.77
C LEU A 55 9.43 9.73 -1.62
N GLN A 56 8.24 10.34 -1.65
CA GLN A 56 8.02 11.63 -2.30
C GLN A 56 8.89 12.74 -1.68
N ALA A 57 8.99 12.78 -0.35
CA ALA A 57 9.85 13.75 0.33
C ALA A 57 11.34 13.56 0.01
N ILE A 58 11.80 12.30 -0.11
CA ILE A 58 13.17 11.98 -0.55
C ILE A 58 13.38 12.42 -2.00
N ALA A 59 12.45 12.08 -2.90
CA ALA A 59 12.52 12.46 -4.31
C ALA A 59 12.55 13.99 -4.48
N ALA A 60 11.72 14.72 -3.74
CA ALA A 60 11.71 16.18 -3.75
C ALA A 60 13.04 16.77 -3.28
N LYS A 61 13.65 16.24 -2.20
CA LYS A 61 14.99 16.66 -1.75
C LYS A 61 16.07 16.33 -2.77
N GLY A 62 15.99 15.18 -3.43
CA GLY A 62 16.90 14.80 -4.50
C GLY A 62 16.84 15.75 -5.70
N GLN A 63 15.65 16.24 -6.05
CA GLN A 63 15.47 17.23 -7.11
C GLN A 63 16.08 18.60 -6.76
N VAL A 64 15.98 19.03 -5.50
CA VAL A 64 16.64 20.27 -5.02
C VAL A 64 18.16 20.15 -5.08
N GLY A 65 18.73 18.99 -4.75
CA GLY A 65 20.17 18.73 -4.85
C GLY A 65 20.71 18.71 -6.30
N VAL A 66 19.88 18.32 -7.27
CA VAL A 66 20.24 18.33 -8.70
C VAL A 66 20.13 19.72 -9.32
N GLN A 67 19.23 20.59 -8.83
CA GLN A 67 19.12 21.98 -9.32
C GLN A 67 20.17 22.92 -8.74
N ALA A 68 20.66 22.68 -7.51
CA ALA A 68 21.73 23.50 -6.91
C ALA A 68 23.15 23.18 -7.45
N GLY A 69 23.28 22.15 -8.30
CA GLY A 69 24.54 21.72 -8.90
C GLY A 69 24.62 21.87 -10.42
N ARG A 70 23.77 22.70 -11.02
CA ARG A 70 23.83 23.07 -12.45
C ARG A 70 24.06 24.56 -12.62
#